data_AF-A0AAD1DBZ5-F1
#
_entry.id   AF-A0AAD1DBZ5-F1
#
_cell.length_a   1.000
_cell.length_b   1.000
_cell.length_c   1.000
_cell.angle_alpha   90.00
_cell.angle_beta   90.00
_cell.angle_gamma   90.00
#
_symmetry.space_group_name_H-M   'P 1'
#
loop_
_entity.id
_entity.type
_entity.pdbx_description
1 polymer ?
#
loop_
_entity_poly.entity_id
_entity_poly.type
_entity_poly.pdbx_seq_one_letter_code
_entity_poly.pdbx_strand_id
1 'polypeptide(L)' 'MDCLKISMETLKRPIPNTPMLGALMKVSGMLEIEAFKEAFKKVLGKKLTQEVIDANMLAIQRAYEEVQ' A
#
# COMPACT_ATOMS: atom_id res chain seq x y z
N MET A 1 7.26 -6.24 -10.31
CA MET A 1 6.16 -5.42 -9.78
C MET A 1 5.71 -4.37 -10.79
N ASP A 2 4.40 -4.22 -11.02
CA ASP A 2 3.81 -3.09 -11.76
C ASP A 2 2.82 -2.34 -10.87
N CYS A 3 3.20 -1.14 -10.40
CA CYS A 3 2.38 -0.36 -9.48
C CYS A 3 1.08 0.16 -10.11
N LEU A 4 1.08 0.50 -11.40
CA LEU A 4 -0.12 1.00 -12.06
C LEU A 4 -1.15 -0.12 -12.18
N LYS A 5 -0.70 -1.32 -12.55
CA LYS A 5 -1.55 -2.52 -12.55
C LYS A 5 -2.13 -2.81 -11.16
N ILE A 6 -1.28 -2.85 -10.12
CA ILE A 6 -1.74 -3.09 -8.74
C ILE A 6 -2.77 -2.04 -8.32
N SER A 7 -2.53 -0.75 -8.58
CA SER A 7 -3.47 0.32 -8.22
C SER A 7 -4.80 0.20 -8.95
N MET A 8 -4.78 -0.14 -10.24
CA MET A 8 -6.03 -0.34 -10.99
C MET A 8 -6.83 -1.55 -10.47
N GLU A 9 -6.17 -2.63 -10.12
CA GLU A 9 -6.82 -3.84 -9.60
C GLU A 9 -7.36 -3.69 -8.17
N THR A 10 -6.70 -2.86 -7.33
CA THR A 10 -7.03 -2.72 -5.91
C THR A 10 -7.82 -1.44 -5.61
N LEU A 11 -7.32 -0.30 -6.06
CA LEU A 11 -7.87 1.04 -5.80
C LEU A 11 -8.88 1.48 -6.87
N LYS A 12 -8.98 0.74 -7.98
CA LYS A 12 -9.78 1.12 -9.18
C LYS A 12 -9.39 2.50 -9.74
N ARG A 13 -8.17 2.95 -9.45
CA ARG A 13 -7.64 4.26 -9.81
C ARG A 13 -6.15 4.16 -10.10
N PRO A 14 -5.60 4.95 -11.04
CA PRO A 14 -4.18 4.92 -11.39
C PRO A 14 -3.37 5.73 -10.37
N ILE A 15 -3.36 5.28 -9.11
CA ILE A 15 -2.69 5.95 -7.98
C ILE A 15 -1.53 5.06 -7.52
N PRO A 16 -0.33 5.16 -8.12
CA PRO A 16 0.76 4.22 -7.90
C PRO A 16 1.52 4.45 -6.60
N ASN A 17 1.33 5.59 -5.92
CA ASN A 17 2.06 5.94 -4.70
C ASN A 17 1.88 4.91 -3.58
N THR A 18 0.67 4.39 -3.39
CA THR A 18 0.35 3.40 -2.36
C THR A 18 1.10 2.07 -2.59
N PRO A 19 1.03 1.43 -3.77
CA PRO A 19 1.92 0.31 -4.09
C PRO A 19 3.41 0.64 -3.93
N MET A 20 3.86 1.80 -4.41
CA MET A 20 5.28 2.18 -4.30
C MET A 20 5.75 2.25 -2.85
N LEU A 21 4.90 2.65 -1.90
CA LEU A 21 5.23 2.63 -0.47
C LEU A 21 5.45 1.20 0.04
N GLY A 22 4.60 0.24 -0.35
CA GLY A 22 4.78 -1.17 -0.01
C GLY A 22 6.09 -1.73 -0.57
N ALA A 23 6.40 -1.40 -1.83
CA ALA A 23 7.65 -1.78 -2.46
C ALA A 23 8.88 -1.21 -1.73
N LEU A 24 8.80 0.08 -1.38
CA LEU A 24 9.86 0.77 -0.65
C LEU A 24 10.13 0.13 0.71
N MET A 25 9.09 -0.29 1.45
CA MET A 25 9.28 -0.96 2.74
C MET A 25 10.08 -2.26 2.58
N LYS A 26 9.81 -3.05 1.53
CA LYS A 26 10.55 -4.30 1.27
C LYS A 26 12.01 -4.04 0.94
N VAL A 27 12.27 -3.11 0.02
CA VAL A 27 13.62 -2.81 -0.49
C VAL A 27 14.47 -2.13 0.58
N SER A 28 13.87 -1.22 1.35
CA SER A 28 14.59 -0.42 2.34
C SER A 28 14.80 -1.15 3.67
N GLY A 29 13.95 -2.10 4.03
CA GLY A 29 13.98 -2.78 5.34
C GLY A 29 13.81 -1.82 6.53
N MET A 30 13.31 -0.59 6.31
CA MET A 30 13.24 0.44 7.35
C MET A 30 12.24 0.12 8.47
N LEU A 31 11.15 -0.58 8.13
CA LEU A 31 10.07 -0.89 9.06
C LEU A 31 9.39 -2.19 8.64
N GLU A 32 8.95 -2.97 9.64
CA GLU A 32 8.08 -4.12 9.43
C GLU A 32 6.78 -3.70 8.75
N ILE A 33 6.33 -4.50 7.78
CA ILE A 33 5.19 -4.15 6.93
C ILE A 33 3.89 -3.97 7.73
N GLU A 34 3.70 -4.74 8.80
CA GLU A 34 2.54 -4.61 9.68
C GLU A 34 2.57 -3.31 10.48
N ALA A 35 3.73 -2.93 11.02
CA ALA A 35 3.89 -1.65 11.71
C ALA A 35 3.66 -0.46 10.77
N PHE A 36 4.08 -0.58 9.51
CA PHE A 36 3.80 0.41 8.47
C PHE A 36 2.29 0.54 8.18
N LYS A 37 1.57 -0.57 8.02
CA LYS A 37 0.12 -0.58 7.79
C LYS A 37 -0.64 0.04 8.94
N GLU A 38 -0.27 -0.26 10.18
CA GLU A 38 -0.87 0.35 11.37
C GLU A 38 -0.66 1.87 11.39
N ALA A 39 0.56 2.33 11.11
CA ALA A 39 0.87 3.75 11.01
C ALA A 39 0.06 4.43 9.90
N PHE A 40 -0.04 3.80 8.72
CA PHE A 40 -0.85 4.28 7.61
C PHE A 40 -2.31 4.44 8.02
N LYS A 41 -2.91 3.42 8.65
CA LYS A 41 -4.29 3.46 9.15
C LYS A 41 -4.48 4.55 10.20
N LYS A 42 -3.52 4.77 11.09
CA LYS A 42 -3.58 5.83 12.10
C LYS A 42 -3.59 7.23 11.48
N VAL A 43 -2.80 7.46 10.43
CA VAL A 43 -2.66 8.76 9.76
C VAL A 43 -3.84 9.04 8.81
N LEU A 44 -4.27 8.03 8.05
CA LEU A 44 -5.24 8.20 6.97
C LEU A 44 -6.63 7.65 7.27
N GLY A 45 -6.80 6.81 8.29
CA GLY A 45 -8.08 6.18 8.63
C GLY A 45 -9.16 7.16 9.10
N LYS A 46 -8.78 8.36 9.54
CA LYS A 46 -9.74 9.46 9.83
C LYS A 46 -10.15 10.26 8.59
N LYS A 47 -9.38 10.14 7.50
CA LYS A 47 -9.55 10.93 6.26
C LYS A 47 -10.19 10.11 5.14
N LEU A 48 -10.05 8.80 5.17
CA LEU A 48 -10.48 7.88 4.12
C LEU A 48 -11.58 6.95 4.66
N THR A 49 -12.44 6.46 3.76
CA THR A 49 -13.44 5.45 4.11
C THR A 49 -12.75 4.11 4.39
N GLN A 50 -13.43 3.23 5.15
CA GLN A 50 -12.90 1.90 5.47
C GLN A 50 -12.58 1.09 4.19
N GLU A 51 -13.47 1.13 3.19
CA GLU A 51 -13.25 0.50 1.88
C GLU A 51 -11.95 0.99 1.21
N VAL A 52 -11.70 2.30 1.22
CA VAL A 52 -10.49 2.87 0.63
C VAL A 52 -9.26 2.47 1.44
N ILE A 53 -9.34 2.42 2.77
CA ILE A 53 -8.23 1.94 3.62
C ILE A 53 -7.90 0.49 3.29
N ASP A 54 -8.89 -0.39 3.23
CA ASP A 54 -8.68 -1.82 2.96
C ASP A 54 -8.08 -2.04 1.57
N ALA A 55 -8.55 -1.30 0.57
CA ALA A 55 -7.98 -1.32 -0.77
C ALA A 55 -6.52 -0.82 -0.79
N ASN A 56 -6.18 0.21 -0.02
CA ASN A 56 -4.80 0.68 0.12
C ASN A 56 -3.91 -0.35 0.85
N MET A 57 -4.42 -1.01 1.90
CA MET A 57 -3.69 -2.06 2.61
C MET A 57 -3.35 -3.23 1.69
N LEU A 58 -4.31 -3.64 0.86
CA LEU A 58 -4.10 -4.69 -0.14
C LEU A 58 -3.06 -4.29 -1.19
N ALA A 59 -3.14 -3.05 -1.70
CA ALA A 59 -2.19 -2.50 -2.65
C ALA A 59 -0.75 -2.47 -2.09
N ILE A 60 -0.59 -2.03 -0.83
CA ILE A 60 0.68 -2.02 -0.11
C ILE A 60 1.22 -3.44 0.03
N GLN A 61 0.39 -4.39 0.49
CA GLN A 61 0.81 -5.76 0.71
C GLN A 61 1.27 -6.43 -0.59
N ARG A 62 0.49 -6.32 -1.65
CA ARG A 62 0.84 -6.90 -2.95
C ARG A 62 2.15 -6.34 -3.49
N ALA A 63 2.35 -5.03 -3.40
CA ALA A 63 3.58 -4.42 -3.87
C ALA A 63 4.80 -4.86 -3.03
N TYR A 64 4.64 -5.03 -1.72
CA TYR A 64 5.67 -5.55 -0.83
C TYR A 64 6.06 -7.00 -1.17
N GLU A 65 5.10 -7.83 -1.59
CA GLU A 65 5.32 -9.24 -1.98
C GLU A 65 5.85 -9.39 -3.42
N GLU A 66 5.41 -8.53 -4.35
CA GLU A 66 5.74 -8.61 -5.78
C GLU A 66 7.08 -7.91 -6.14
N VAL A 67 7.66 -7.15 -5.23
CA VAL A 67 8.96 -6.50 -5.44
C VAL A 67 10.11 -7.45 -5.10
N GLN A 68 11.12 -7.50 -5.98
CA GLN A 68 12.35 -8.28 -5.83
C GLN A 68 13.51 -7.37 -5.46
#